data_AF-F5RC60-F1
#
_entry.id   AF-F5RC60-F1
#
_cell.length_a   1.000
_cell.length_b   1.000
_cell.length_c   1.000
_cell.angle_alpha   90.00
_cell.angle_beta   90.00
_cell.angle_gamma   90.00
#
_symmetry.space_group_name_H-M   'P 1'
#
loop_
_entity.id
_entity.type
_entity.pdbx_description
1 polymer ?
#
loop_
_entity_poly.entity_id
_entity_poly.type
_entity_poly.pdbx_seq_one_letter_code
_entity_poly.pdbx_strand_id
1 'polypeptide(L)'
;MPRSNEDSTMTTTAEQSTAALPDSWVERIFDRMQGMYGSLWVDRWRSGETVQRGGRQFDRGLLNAKATWAEALAGFAGQPERIGRALESCRSKSLPPTLPEFIELCRNQVAEQRVALPPPVPDADRRAANLERAATVRIRESGDRDWAHQLRRMYLAGDRLLPSQIAMASEALGEVWSGGRCAPRVSEEA
;
A
#
# COMPACT_ATOMS: atom_id res chain seq x y z
N MET A 1 14.82 -24.44 57.85
CA MET A 1 14.46 -25.33 56.71
C MET A 1 13.00 -25.74 56.84
N PRO A 2 12.26 -26.04 55.76
CA PRO A 2 12.20 -25.49 54.40
C PRO A 2 10.78 -24.88 54.14
N ARG A 3 10.53 -24.08 53.10
CA ARG A 3 10.09 -24.52 51.77
C ARG A 3 10.18 -23.35 50.77
N SER A 4 10.71 -23.70 49.61
CA SER A 4 10.86 -22.88 48.40
C SER A 4 9.56 -22.81 47.59
N ASN A 5 9.59 -21.89 46.61
CA ASN A 5 8.82 -21.83 45.35
C ASN A 5 7.38 -21.32 45.45
N GLU A 6 6.81 -20.53 44.54
CA GLU A 6 7.10 -19.92 43.23
C GLU A 6 6.04 -18.79 43.16
N ASP A 7 6.19 -17.65 42.50
CA ASP A 7 6.03 -17.54 41.04
C ASP A 7 6.20 -16.03 40.70
N SER A 8 7.43 -15.60 40.47
CA SER A 8 7.67 -14.27 39.87
C SER A 8 7.55 -14.44 38.38
N THR A 9 6.36 -14.19 37.84
CA THR A 9 6.11 -14.05 36.40
C THR A 9 6.95 -12.89 35.85
N MET A 10 8.16 -13.21 35.38
CA MET A 10 8.94 -12.31 34.54
C MET A 10 8.28 -12.24 33.16
N THR A 11 7.40 -11.27 32.99
CA THR A 11 7.05 -10.76 31.66
C THR A 11 8.27 -9.99 31.13
N THR A 12 9.19 -10.69 30.45
CA THR A 12 10.26 -10.05 29.67
C THR A 12 9.62 -9.43 28.42
N THR A 13 9.10 -8.22 28.57
CA THR A 13 8.78 -7.33 27.46
C THR A 13 10.09 -6.89 26.83
N ALA A 14 10.42 -7.43 25.66
CA ALA A 14 11.56 -6.99 24.88
C ALA A 14 11.32 -5.54 24.40
N GLU A 15 12.00 -4.59 25.02
CA GLU A 15 12.09 -3.21 24.55
C GLU A 15 12.84 -3.20 23.21
N GLN A 16 12.09 -3.09 22.11
CA GLN A 16 12.64 -2.87 20.78
C GLN A 16 13.14 -1.43 20.68
N SER A 17 14.42 -1.22 21.01
CA SER A 17 15.11 0.04 20.76
C SER A 17 15.29 0.24 19.25
N THR A 18 14.42 1.06 18.66
CA THR A 18 14.33 1.42 17.23
C THR A 18 15.49 2.30 16.73
N ALA A 19 16.72 2.08 17.20
CA ALA A 19 17.85 2.93 16.83
C ALA A 19 18.65 2.37 15.64
N ALA A 20 18.90 1.06 15.60
CA ALA A 20 19.63 0.40 14.51
C ALA A 20 19.29 -1.09 14.44
N LEU A 21 19.44 -1.67 13.25
CA LEU A 21 19.42 -3.12 13.08
C LEU A 21 20.59 -3.75 13.86
N PRO A 22 20.44 -4.94 14.49
CA PRO A 22 21.55 -5.58 15.18
C PRO A 22 22.75 -5.81 14.26
N ASP A 23 23.97 -5.53 14.74
CA ASP A 23 25.21 -5.68 13.96
C ASP A 23 25.33 -7.06 13.32
N SER A 24 24.93 -8.12 14.03
CA SER A 24 24.96 -9.50 13.53
C SER A 24 24.07 -9.72 12.31
N TRP A 25 22.98 -8.97 12.15
CA TRP A 25 22.14 -9.04 10.96
C TRP A 25 22.79 -8.34 9.78
N VAL A 26 23.40 -7.17 10.01
CA VAL A 26 24.12 -6.44 8.96
C VAL A 26 25.33 -7.22 8.47
N GLU A 27 26.08 -7.85 9.37
CA GLU A 27 27.18 -8.75 9.01
C GLU A 27 26.70 -9.88 8.09
N ARG A 28 25.58 -10.54 8.43
CA ARG A 28 24.99 -11.59 7.59
C ARG A 28 24.55 -11.09 6.21
N ILE A 29 24.02 -9.85 6.12
CA ILE A 29 23.69 -9.22 4.83
C ILE A 29 24.96 -9.03 4.01
N PHE A 30 26.02 -8.47 4.61
CA PHE A 30 27.29 -8.23 3.93
C PHE A 30 27.98 -9.52 3.49
N ASP A 31 27.98 -10.56 4.33
CA ASP A 31 28.51 -11.88 4.00
C ASP A 31 27.74 -12.50 2.82
N ARG A 32 26.41 -12.37 2.83
CA ARG A 32 25.58 -12.88 1.74
C ARG A 32 25.85 -12.15 0.43
N MET A 33 25.96 -10.83 0.46
CA MET A 33 26.29 -10.01 -0.72
C MET A 33 27.70 -10.31 -1.23
N GLN A 34 28.67 -10.47 -0.33
CA GLN A 34 30.04 -10.87 -0.69
C GLN A 34 30.06 -12.27 -1.34
N GLY A 35 29.25 -13.21 -0.83
CA GLY A 35 29.12 -14.53 -1.44
C GLY A 35 28.49 -14.51 -2.84
N MET A 36 27.63 -13.53 -3.16
CA MET A 36 27.00 -13.40 -4.48
C MET A 36 27.85 -12.62 -5.50
N TYR A 37 28.48 -11.53 -5.07
CA TYR A 37 29.15 -10.58 -5.96
C TYR A 37 30.69 -10.58 -5.82
N GLY A 38 31.24 -11.30 -4.84
CA GLY A 38 32.67 -11.37 -4.61
C GLY A 38 33.28 -10.01 -4.22
N SER A 39 34.48 -9.73 -4.75
CA SER A 39 35.22 -8.51 -4.43
C SER A 39 34.50 -7.23 -4.86
N LEU A 40 33.68 -7.28 -5.93
CA LEU A 40 32.90 -6.13 -6.40
C LEU A 40 32.02 -5.49 -5.31
N TRP A 41 31.55 -6.31 -4.36
CA TRP A 41 30.79 -5.81 -3.21
C TRP A 41 31.68 -5.07 -2.21
N VAL A 42 32.78 -5.70 -1.81
CA VAL A 42 33.68 -5.17 -0.78
C VAL A 42 34.41 -3.92 -1.29
N ASP A 43 34.88 -3.96 -2.53
CA ASP A 43 35.63 -2.86 -3.18
C ASP A 43 34.79 -1.59 -3.29
N ARG A 44 33.46 -1.69 -3.34
CA ARG A 44 32.55 -0.54 -3.43
C ARG A 44 32.52 0.32 -2.16
N TRP A 45 32.84 -0.28 -1.01
CA TRP A 45 32.79 0.38 0.30
C TRP A 45 34.18 0.57 0.92
N ARG A 46 35.20 -0.02 0.30
CA ARG A 46 36.58 0.04 0.79
C ARG A 46 37.12 1.45 0.65
N SER A 47 37.66 1.98 1.75
CA SER A 47 38.32 3.29 1.78
C SER A 47 39.84 3.19 1.70
N GLY A 48 40.42 2.05 2.08
CA GLY A 48 41.86 1.86 2.24
C GLY A 48 42.41 2.39 3.57
N GLU A 49 41.64 3.21 4.29
CA GLU A 49 41.99 3.67 5.63
C GLU A 49 41.66 2.57 6.65
N THR A 50 42.68 2.13 7.40
CA THR A 50 42.51 1.09 8.42
C THR A 50 42.43 1.69 9.81
N VAL A 51 41.50 1.19 10.61
CA VAL A 51 41.30 1.54 12.01
C VAL A 51 41.46 0.29 12.88
N GLN A 52 42.12 0.46 14.02
CA GLN A 52 42.32 -0.59 15.02
C GLN A 52 41.14 -0.62 15.98
N ARG A 53 40.47 -1.77 16.11
CA ARG A 53 39.40 -2.00 17.10
C ARG A 53 39.60 -3.37 17.74
N GLY A 54 39.76 -3.42 19.06
CA GLY A 54 39.93 -4.68 19.80
C GLY A 54 41.13 -5.54 19.33
N GLY A 55 42.24 -4.90 18.95
CA GLY A 55 43.45 -5.58 18.46
C GLY A 55 43.36 -6.14 17.03
N ARG A 56 42.31 -5.80 16.29
CA ARG A 56 42.14 -6.16 14.88
C ARG A 56 42.05 -4.90 14.02
N GLN A 57 42.57 -4.98 12.79
CA GLN A 57 42.43 -3.92 11.80
C GLN A 57 41.16 -4.12 10.97
N PHE A 58 40.44 -3.03 10.77
CA PHE A 58 39.24 -2.98 9.94
C PHE A 58 39.33 -1.80 8.96
N ASP A 59 38.74 -1.93 7.78
CA ASP A 59 38.60 -0.80 6.85
C ASP A 59 37.53 0.16 7.37
N ARG A 60 37.88 1.45 7.46
CA ARG A 60 36.99 2.51 7.97
C ARG A 60 35.74 2.67 7.13
N GLY A 61 35.87 2.64 5.81
CA GLY A 61 34.78 2.75 4.85
C GLY A 61 33.79 1.60 4.99
N LEU A 62 34.28 0.37 5.16
CA LEU A 62 33.43 -0.80 5.38
C LEU A 62 32.66 -0.73 6.72
N LEU A 63 33.32 -0.26 7.79
CA LEU A 63 32.65 -0.04 9.08
C LEU A 63 31.55 1.03 8.97
N ASN A 64 31.84 2.14 8.29
CA ASN A 64 30.87 3.22 8.07
C ASN A 64 29.68 2.74 7.23
N ALA A 65 29.94 1.97 6.18
CA ALA A 65 28.90 1.38 5.36
C ALA A 65 27.98 0.47 6.19
N LYS A 66 28.55 -0.43 7.00
CA LYS A 66 27.77 -1.31 7.88
C LYS A 66 26.91 -0.53 8.88
N ALA A 67 27.47 0.50 9.53
CA ALA A 67 26.70 1.35 10.44
C ALA A 67 25.54 2.06 9.73
N THR A 68 25.80 2.64 8.54
CA THR A 68 24.78 3.31 7.73
C THR A 68 23.67 2.34 7.30
N TRP A 69 24.03 1.11 6.92
CA TRP A 69 23.07 0.06 6.59
C TRP A 69 22.24 -0.37 7.80
N ALA A 70 22.85 -0.44 9.00
CA ALA A 70 22.16 -0.79 10.24
C ALA A 70 21.05 0.22 10.56
N GLU A 71 21.36 1.51 10.48
CA GLU A 71 20.40 2.59 10.73
C GLU A 71 19.29 2.61 9.68
N ALA A 72 19.65 2.54 8.40
CA ALA A 72 18.68 2.64 7.31
C ALA A 72 17.73 1.43 7.23
N LEU A 73 18.19 0.25 7.63
CA LEU A 73 17.37 -0.97 7.67
C LEU A 73 16.63 -1.17 8.99
N ALA A 74 16.82 -0.30 9.99
CA ALA A 74 16.15 -0.39 11.28
C ALA A 74 14.61 -0.43 11.14
N GLY A 75 14.05 0.28 10.16
CA GLY A 75 12.62 0.26 9.85
C GLY A 75 12.06 -1.11 9.41
N PHE A 76 12.93 -2.05 9.03
CA PHE A 76 12.56 -3.43 8.66
C PHE A 76 12.84 -4.44 9.78
N ALA A 77 13.30 -4.01 10.96
CA ALA A 77 13.60 -4.91 12.09
C ALA A 77 12.41 -5.79 12.50
N GLY A 78 11.19 -5.25 12.44
CA GLY A 78 9.95 -6.00 12.71
C GLY A 78 9.45 -6.87 11.55
N GLN A 79 10.13 -6.87 10.40
CA GLN A 79 9.76 -7.62 9.19
C GLN A 79 11.02 -8.19 8.50
N PRO A 80 11.81 -9.06 9.17
CA PRO A 80 13.06 -9.59 8.64
C PRO A 80 12.89 -10.36 7.32
N GLU A 81 11.71 -10.95 7.10
CA GLU A 81 11.35 -11.66 5.87
C GLU A 81 11.53 -10.77 4.62
N ARG A 82 11.27 -9.46 4.74
CA ARG A 82 11.44 -8.51 3.62
C ARG A 82 12.91 -8.37 3.23
N ILE A 83 13.81 -8.31 4.21
CA ILE A 83 15.26 -8.28 3.98
C ILE A 83 15.70 -9.59 3.32
N GLY A 84 15.19 -10.74 3.80
CA GLY A 84 15.46 -12.05 3.20
C GLY A 84 15.01 -12.16 1.74
N ARG A 85 13.77 -11.73 1.43
CA ARG A 85 13.22 -11.72 0.06
C ARG A 85 13.94 -10.71 -0.84
N ALA A 86 14.39 -9.58 -0.30
CA ALA A 86 15.21 -8.62 -1.03
C ALA A 86 16.58 -9.20 -1.39
N LEU A 87 17.24 -9.91 -0.46
CA LEU A 87 18.48 -10.64 -0.72
C LEU A 87 18.29 -11.73 -1.79
N GLU A 88 17.15 -12.42 -1.78
CA GLU A 88 16.80 -13.39 -2.81
C GLU A 88 16.71 -12.72 -4.19
N SER A 89 15.99 -11.59 -4.26
CA SER A 89 15.85 -10.80 -5.49
C SER A 89 17.19 -10.27 -6.03
N CYS A 90 18.23 -10.18 -5.19
CA CYS A 90 19.56 -9.78 -5.64
C CYS A 90 20.24 -10.85 -6.51
N ARG A 91 19.89 -12.14 -6.37
CA ARG A 91 20.52 -13.23 -7.14
C ARG A 91 20.34 -13.10 -8.65
N SER A 92 19.29 -12.42 -9.11
CA SER A 92 19.05 -12.17 -10.53
C SER A 92 19.75 -10.91 -11.07
N LYS A 93 20.39 -10.10 -10.22
CA LYS A 93 21.08 -8.87 -10.61
C LYS A 93 22.55 -9.16 -10.91
N SER A 94 23.08 -8.57 -11.98
CA SER A 94 24.50 -8.67 -12.35
C SER A 94 25.42 -7.81 -11.49
N LEU A 95 24.91 -6.70 -10.94
CA LEU A 95 25.66 -5.76 -10.12
C LEU A 95 25.14 -5.74 -8.67
N PRO A 96 26.03 -5.57 -7.68
CA PRO A 96 25.61 -5.42 -6.30
C PRO A 96 24.78 -4.14 -6.12
N PRO A 97 23.65 -4.21 -5.40
CA PRO A 97 22.79 -3.05 -5.19
C PRO A 97 23.43 -2.03 -4.24
N THR A 98 23.15 -0.75 -4.43
CA THR A 98 23.46 0.29 -3.42
C THR A 98 22.49 0.22 -2.24
N LEU A 99 22.79 0.93 -1.14
CA LEU A 99 21.88 1.01 0.01
C LEU A 99 20.47 1.50 -0.37
N PRO A 100 20.30 2.63 -1.10
CA PRO A 100 18.97 3.06 -1.53
C PRO A 100 18.25 2.02 -2.40
N GLU A 101 18.96 1.40 -3.35
CA GLU A 101 18.38 0.34 -4.19
C GLU A 101 17.94 -0.88 -3.37
N PHE A 102 18.72 -1.24 -2.35
CA PHE A 102 18.37 -2.36 -1.47
C PHE A 102 17.18 -2.04 -0.58
N ILE A 103 17.05 -0.80 -0.11
CA ILE A 103 15.86 -0.33 0.61
C ILE A 103 14.62 -0.42 -0.28
N GLU A 104 14.72 0.02 -1.54
CA GLU A 104 13.62 -0.11 -2.51
C GLU A 104 13.26 -1.57 -2.77
N LEU A 105 14.25 -2.46 -2.89
CA LEU A 105 13.99 -3.89 -2.95
C LEU A 105 13.21 -4.39 -1.73
N CYS A 106 13.60 -4.00 -0.51
CA CYS A 106 12.91 -4.35 0.73
C CYS A 106 11.48 -3.80 0.79
N ARG A 107 11.24 -2.59 0.26
CA ARG A 107 9.90 -1.98 0.18
C ARG A 107 9.00 -2.71 -0.79
N ASN A 108 9.55 -3.12 -1.94
CA ASN A 108 8.83 -3.85 -2.99
C ASN A 108 8.47 -5.28 -2.57
N GLN A 109 9.14 -5.84 -1.56
CA GLN A 109 8.69 -7.08 -0.93
C GLN A 109 7.43 -6.76 -0.09
N VAL A 110 6.28 -6.86 -0.73
CA VAL A 110 4.98 -6.74 -0.07
C VAL A 110 4.94 -7.82 1.01
N ALA A 111 4.78 -7.40 2.28
CA ALA A 111 4.43 -8.33 3.34
C ALA A 111 3.14 -9.01 2.91
N GLU A 112 3.08 -10.34 3.02
CA GLU A 112 1.87 -11.13 2.73
C GLU A 112 0.66 -10.35 3.21
N GLN A 113 -0.26 -10.09 2.27
CA GLN A 113 -1.45 -9.29 2.50
C GLN A 113 -2.09 -9.84 3.77
N ARG A 114 -2.07 -9.05 4.86
CA ARG A 114 -2.63 -9.48 6.14
C ARG A 114 -4.02 -10.02 5.84
N VAL A 115 -4.25 -11.29 6.19
CA VAL A 115 -5.55 -11.93 5.96
C VAL A 115 -6.60 -10.95 6.48
N ALA A 116 -7.47 -10.52 5.57
CA ALA A 116 -8.49 -9.56 5.92
C ALA A 116 -9.27 -10.10 7.12
N LEU A 117 -9.51 -9.25 8.11
CA LEU A 117 -10.43 -9.62 9.17
C LEU A 117 -11.74 -10.06 8.53
N PRO A 118 -12.39 -11.12 9.04
CA PRO A 118 -13.70 -11.48 8.55
C PRO A 118 -14.62 -10.25 8.65
N PRO A 119 -15.49 -10.02 7.65
CA PRO A 119 -16.40 -8.89 7.70
C PRO A 119 -17.18 -8.94 9.02
N PRO A 120 -17.35 -7.80 9.73
CA PRO A 120 -18.10 -7.78 10.96
C PRO A 120 -19.52 -8.25 10.67
N VAL A 121 -19.93 -9.38 11.25
CA VAL A 121 -21.32 -9.86 11.16
C VAL A 121 -22.12 -8.99 12.12
N PRO A 122 -23.05 -8.14 11.64
CA PRO A 122 -23.89 -7.38 12.56
C PRO A 122 -24.73 -8.35 13.38
N ASP A 123 -24.85 -8.11 14.68
CA ASP A 123 -25.76 -8.87 15.53
C ASP A 123 -27.21 -8.82 14.99
N ALA A 124 -28.07 -9.72 15.47
CA ALA A 124 -29.44 -9.83 15.00
C ALA A 124 -30.21 -8.50 15.11
N ASP A 125 -29.96 -7.72 16.16
CA ASP A 125 -30.64 -6.46 16.44
C ASP A 125 -30.23 -5.37 15.45
N ARG A 126 -28.93 -5.27 15.13
CA ARG A 126 -28.41 -4.37 14.09
C ARG A 126 -28.96 -4.69 12.72
N ARG A 127 -29.14 -5.98 12.40
CA ARG A 127 -29.78 -6.40 11.14
C ARG A 127 -31.24 -5.98 11.10
N ALA A 128 -31.99 -6.24 12.18
CA ALA A 128 -33.40 -5.84 12.29
C ALA A 128 -33.58 -4.31 12.17
N ALA A 129 -32.76 -3.53 12.87
CA ALA A 129 -32.79 -2.07 12.80
C ALA A 129 -32.46 -1.54 11.39
N ASN A 130 -31.53 -2.18 10.67
CA ASN A 130 -31.22 -1.80 9.29
C ASN A 130 -32.36 -2.12 8.33
N LEU A 131 -33.04 -3.26 8.50
CA LEU A 131 -34.24 -3.62 7.73
C LEU A 131 -35.38 -2.64 8.00
N GLU A 132 -35.61 -2.26 9.26
CA GLU A 132 -36.63 -1.29 9.63
C GLU A 132 -36.34 0.08 9.00
N ARG A 133 -35.08 0.56 9.10
CA ARG A 133 -34.65 1.80 8.44
C ARG A 133 -34.86 1.73 6.94
N ALA A 134 -34.47 0.64 6.28
CA ALA A 134 -34.66 0.46 4.85
C ALA A 134 -36.15 0.44 4.46
N ALA A 135 -37.01 -0.18 5.25
CA ALA A 135 -38.45 -0.21 5.02
C ALA A 135 -39.11 1.17 5.11
N THR A 136 -38.55 2.10 5.90
CA THR A 136 -39.03 3.49 5.97
C THR A 136 -38.60 4.35 4.78
N VAL A 137 -37.62 3.90 3.98
CA VAL A 137 -37.18 4.62 2.79
C VAL A 137 -38.23 4.49 1.70
N ARG A 138 -38.97 5.58 1.45
CA ARG A 138 -39.87 5.67 0.30
C ARG A 138 -39.07 5.93 -0.96
N ILE A 139 -38.88 4.89 -1.76
CA ILE A 139 -38.36 5.03 -3.12
C ILE A 139 -39.51 5.50 -4.01
N ARG A 140 -39.36 6.66 -4.64
CA ARG A 140 -40.33 7.13 -5.64
C ARG A 140 -40.27 6.20 -6.84
N GLU A 141 -41.41 5.61 -7.22
CA GLU A 141 -41.54 4.93 -8.50
C GLU A 141 -41.28 5.95 -9.62
N SER A 142 -40.26 5.69 -10.42
CA SER A 142 -39.91 6.50 -11.59
C SER A 142 -40.30 5.70 -12.83
N GLY A 143 -41.10 6.30 -13.71
CA GLY A 143 -41.38 5.73 -15.03
C GLY A 143 -40.11 5.65 -15.89
N ASP A 144 -40.13 4.77 -16.89
CA ASP A 144 -39.01 4.49 -17.80
C ASP A 144 -38.38 5.76 -18.45
N ARG A 145 -39.18 6.82 -18.62
CA ARG A 145 -38.75 8.09 -19.24
C ARG A 145 -38.82 9.31 -18.31
N ASP A 146 -39.08 9.12 -17.02
CA ASP A 146 -39.22 10.23 -16.07
C ASP A 146 -37.94 11.07 -15.97
N TRP A 147 -36.78 10.41 -16.04
CA TRP A 147 -35.48 11.07 -16.06
C TRP A 147 -35.33 11.98 -17.29
N ALA A 148 -35.80 11.56 -18.47
CA ALA A 148 -35.71 12.34 -19.70
C ALA A 148 -36.66 13.54 -19.66
N HIS A 149 -37.88 13.38 -19.14
CA HIS A 149 -38.81 14.48 -18.92
C HIS A 149 -38.31 15.49 -17.87
N GLN A 150 -37.61 15.02 -16.83
CA GLN A 150 -36.97 15.91 -15.86
C GLN A 150 -35.87 16.74 -16.52
N LEU A 151 -34.98 16.12 -17.28
CA LEU A 151 -33.93 16.83 -18.03
C LEU A 151 -34.54 17.81 -19.03
N ARG A 152 -35.65 17.47 -19.69
CA ARG A 152 -36.35 18.37 -20.60
C ARG A 152 -36.83 19.63 -19.90
N ARG A 153 -37.39 19.49 -18.70
CA ARG A 153 -37.81 20.64 -17.88
C ARG A 153 -36.63 21.53 -17.49
N MET A 154 -35.51 20.92 -17.05
CA MET A 154 -34.29 21.66 -16.71
C MET A 154 -33.73 22.41 -17.92
N TYR A 155 -33.65 21.73 -19.08
CA TYR A 155 -33.16 22.32 -20.32
C TYR A 155 -34.01 23.52 -20.77
N LEU A 156 -35.34 23.39 -20.73
CA LEU A 156 -36.27 24.47 -21.06
C LEU A 156 -36.26 25.60 -20.03
N ALA A 157 -35.93 25.32 -18.77
CA ALA A 157 -35.72 26.33 -17.72
C ALA A 157 -34.40 27.11 -17.89
N GLY A 158 -33.52 26.68 -18.81
CA GLY A 158 -32.22 27.31 -19.05
C GLY A 158 -31.08 26.75 -18.20
N ASP A 159 -31.31 25.64 -17.48
CA ASP A 159 -30.25 24.98 -16.73
C ASP A 159 -29.19 24.40 -17.68
N ARG A 160 -27.93 24.50 -17.29
CA ARG A 160 -26.82 23.92 -18.05
C ARG A 160 -26.76 22.41 -17.86
N LEU A 161 -27.22 21.67 -18.86
CA LEU A 161 -27.07 20.22 -18.95
C LEU A 161 -25.80 19.84 -19.71
N LEU A 162 -25.24 18.67 -19.38
CA LEU A 162 -24.12 18.11 -20.11
C LEU A 162 -24.56 17.67 -21.51
N PRO A 163 -23.68 17.74 -22.53
CA PRO A 163 -24.00 17.29 -23.88
C PRO A 163 -24.54 15.85 -23.95
N SER A 164 -24.02 14.94 -23.11
CA SER A 164 -24.50 13.56 -23.01
C SER A 164 -25.92 13.44 -22.45
N GLN A 165 -26.27 14.25 -21.44
CA GLN A 165 -27.63 14.29 -20.87
C GLN A 165 -28.64 14.77 -21.90
N ILE A 166 -28.28 15.80 -22.69
CA ILE A 166 -29.10 16.32 -23.77
C ILE A 166 -29.29 15.26 -24.85
N ALA A 167 -28.20 14.62 -25.32
CA ALA A 167 -28.25 13.60 -26.35
C ALA A 167 -29.17 12.44 -25.94
N MET A 168 -28.92 11.82 -24.78
CA MET A 168 -29.71 10.68 -24.30
C MET A 168 -31.17 11.03 -24.05
N ALA A 169 -31.46 12.18 -23.42
CA ALA A 169 -32.84 12.56 -23.14
C ALA A 169 -33.61 12.93 -24.42
N SER A 170 -32.94 13.59 -25.37
CA SER A 170 -33.54 13.91 -26.68
C SER A 170 -33.83 12.65 -27.48
N GLU A 171 -32.94 11.65 -27.46
CA GLU A 171 -33.14 10.35 -28.10
C GLU A 171 -34.27 9.57 -27.45
N ALA A 172 -34.29 9.47 -26.11
CA ALA A 172 -35.33 8.77 -25.36
C ALA A 172 -36.73 9.36 -25.56
N LEU A 173 -36.82 10.66 -25.88
CA LEU A 173 -38.08 11.36 -26.13
C LEU A 173 -38.39 11.57 -27.61
N GLY A 174 -37.51 11.16 -28.53
CA GLY A 174 -37.69 11.36 -29.98
C GLY A 174 -37.66 12.84 -30.39
N GLU A 175 -36.95 13.68 -29.65
CA GLU A 175 -36.86 15.12 -29.87
C GLU A 175 -35.44 15.53 -30.33
N VAL A 176 -35.31 16.78 -30.77
CA VAL A 176 -34.05 17.47 -31.03
C VAL A 176 -34.02 18.72 -30.16
N TRP A 177 -32.97 18.84 -29.34
CA TRP A 177 -32.83 19.90 -28.34
C TRP A 177 -31.69 20.85 -28.75
N SER A 178 -32.02 22.10 -29.02
CA SER A 178 -31.04 23.11 -29.44
C SER A 178 -31.46 24.52 -29.04
N GLY A 179 -30.50 25.35 -28.64
CA GLY A 179 -30.74 26.76 -28.29
C GLY A 179 -31.84 26.99 -27.25
N GLY A 180 -31.95 26.12 -26.25
CA GLY A 180 -32.99 26.21 -25.20
C GLY A 180 -34.40 25.84 -25.66
N ARG A 181 -34.54 25.17 -26.81
CA ARG A 181 -35.83 24.67 -27.33
C ARG A 181 -35.77 23.17 -27.61
N CYS A 182 -36.92 22.52 -27.51
CA CYS A 182 -37.11 21.09 -27.84
C CYS A 182 -38.14 20.99 -28.96
N ALA A 183 -37.81 20.28 -30.04
CA ALA A 183 -38.71 20.05 -31.17
C ALA A 183 -38.82 18.54 -31.47
N PRO A 184 -39.96 18.02 -31.95
CA PRO A 184 -40.06 16.63 -32.39
C PRO A 184 -39.10 16.38 -33.55
N ARG A 185 -38.47 15.20 -33.58
CA ARG A 185 -37.66 14.80 -34.72
C ARG A 185 -38.61 14.52 -35.89
N VAL A 186 -38.50 15.28 -36.97
CA VAL A 186 -39.28 15.05 -38.18
C VAL A 186 -38.81 13.72 -38.78
N SER A 187 -39.71 12.75 -38.85
CA SER A 187 -39.48 11.50 -39.58
C SER A 187 -39.45 11.83 -41.07
N GLU A 188 -38.27 11.90 -41.68
CA GLU A 188 -38.18 11.71 -43.14
C GLU A 188 -38.40 10.21 -43.39
N GLU A 189 -39.66 9.85 -43.66
CA GLU A 189 -40.00 8.57 -44.29
C GLU A 189 -39.45 8.55 -45.72
N ALA A 190 -38.79 7.44 -46.07
CA ALA A 190 -38.19 7.16 -47.37
C ALA A 190 -39.22 6.85 -48.47
#